data_AF-A0A925LF04-F1
#
_entry.id   AF-A0A925LF04-F1
#
_cell.length_a   1.000
_cell.length_b   1.000
_cell.length_c   1.000
_cell.angle_alpha   90.00
_cell.angle_beta   90.00
_cell.angle_gamma   90.00
#
_symmetry.space_group_name_H-M   'P 1'
#
loop_
_entity.id
_entity.type
_entity.pdbx_description
1 polymer ?
#
loop_
_entity_poly.entity_id
_entity_poly.type
_entity_poly.pdbx_seq_one_letter_code
_entity_poly.pdbx_strand_id
1 'polypeptide(L)'
;MKQRRFDEFTQIFLVNASQMAYLEDAPSTQLMLQKFYELFRYFLRRDNQILLANEMDALKNYIDIQKIRYGNRFDINLLNHTEFDYIFINHLVIIDFFDQLLNNALVQYEKIIGFTVEVVSDKDICLKVTLKTDSMVEEFFRVLVEEGDINV
;
A
#
# COMPACT_ATOMS: atom_id res chain seq x y z
N MET A 1 12.99 -6.90 -23.22
CA MET A 1 12.02 -6.47 -24.26
C MET A 1 10.65 -7.12 -24.11
N LYS A 2 10.55 -8.45 -23.88
CA LYS A 2 9.25 -9.13 -23.69
C LYS A 2 8.46 -8.63 -22.46
N GLN A 3 9.11 -8.51 -21.30
CA GLN A 3 8.46 -8.03 -20.07
C GLN A 3 7.87 -6.63 -20.22
N ARG A 4 8.68 -5.66 -20.66
CA ARG A 4 8.24 -4.28 -20.92
C ARG A 4 7.01 -4.20 -21.83
N ARG A 5 6.96 -4.99 -22.91
CA ARG A 5 5.80 -5.03 -23.81
C ARG A 5 4.55 -5.60 -23.12
N PHE A 6 4.73 -6.60 -22.25
CA PHE A 6 3.65 -7.16 -21.46
C PHE A 6 3.11 -6.16 -20.43
N ASP A 7 4.00 -5.41 -19.77
CA ASP A 7 3.63 -4.36 -18.81
C ASP A 7 2.84 -3.23 -19.50
N GLU A 8 3.33 -2.75 -20.65
CA GLU A 8 2.65 -1.74 -21.49
C GLU A 8 1.28 -2.25 -21.97
N PHE A 9 1.19 -3.50 -22.44
CA PHE A 9 -0.06 -4.11 -22.85
C PHE A 9 -1.05 -4.25 -21.68
N THR A 10 -0.57 -4.62 -20.50
CA THR A 10 -1.41 -4.76 -19.29
C THR A 10 -2.01 -3.42 -18.89
N GLN A 11 -1.22 -2.34 -18.92
CA GLN A 11 -1.73 -0.99 -18.67
C GLN A 11 -2.83 -0.59 -19.65
N ILE A 12 -2.65 -0.85 -20.95
CA ILE A 12 -3.67 -0.58 -21.98
C ILE A 12 -4.93 -1.39 -21.71
N PHE A 13 -4.78 -2.68 -21.37
CA PHE A 13 -5.90 -3.56 -21.08
C PHE A 13 -6.73 -3.08 -19.89
N LEU A 14 -6.08 -2.64 -18.80
CA LEU A 14 -6.76 -2.09 -17.62
C LEU A 14 -7.58 -0.84 -17.95
N VAL A 15 -7.04 0.05 -18.78
CA VAL A 15 -7.76 1.25 -19.24
C VAL A 15 -8.99 0.85 -20.06
N ASN A 16 -8.85 -0.09 -21.00
CA ASN A 16 -9.97 -0.56 -21.82
C ASN A 16 -11.04 -1.25 -20.98
N ALA A 17 -10.65 -2.09 -20.02
CA ALA A 17 -11.60 -2.72 -19.09
C ALA A 17 -12.34 -1.68 -18.24
N SER A 18 -11.64 -0.63 -17.78
CA SER A 18 -12.26 0.47 -17.03
C SER A 18 -13.29 1.23 -17.87
N GLN A 19 -13.00 1.45 -19.16
CA GLN A 19 -13.94 2.05 -20.11
C GLN A 19 -15.16 1.16 -20.37
N MET A 20 -14.96 -0.17 -20.49
CA MET A 20 -16.09 -1.10 -20.60
C MET A 20 -16.97 -1.06 -19.35
N ALA A 21 -16.38 -1.10 -18.16
CA ALA A 21 -17.13 -0.99 -16.90
C ALA A 21 -17.94 0.31 -16.81
N TYR A 22 -17.42 1.41 -17.36
CA TYR A 22 -18.16 2.67 -17.48
C TYR A 22 -19.37 2.55 -18.42
N LEU A 23 -19.20 1.93 -19.60
CA LEU A 23 -20.28 1.73 -20.57
C LEU A 23 -21.38 0.76 -20.07
N GLU A 24 -21.01 -0.16 -19.19
CA GLU A 24 -21.92 -1.13 -18.57
C GLU A 24 -22.59 -0.61 -17.29
N ASP A 25 -22.44 0.68 -16.96
CA ASP A 25 -22.93 1.28 -15.71
C ASP A 25 -22.48 0.50 -14.46
N ALA A 26 -21.24 0.03 -14.45
CA ALA A 26 -20.63 -0.74 -13.37
C ALA A 26 -19.60 0.10 -12.57
N PRO A 27 -20.04 1.08 -11.76
CA PRO A 27 -19.16 2.06 -11.12
C PRO A 27 -18.16 1.45 -10.14
N SER A 28 -18.57 0.42 -9.38
CA SER A 28 -17.67 -0.27 -8.43
C SER A 28 -16.53 -1.00 -9.16
N THR A 29 -16.84 -1.63 -10.30
CA THR A 29 -15.85 -2.29 -11.16
C THR A 29 -14.90 -1.27 -11.77
N GLN A 30 -15.44 -0.16 -12.28
CA GLN A 30 -14.65 0.94 -12.83
C GLN A 30 -13.66 1.49 -11.80
N LEU A 31 -14.14 1.77 -10.58
CA LEU A 31 -13.31 2.28 -9.48
C LEU A 31 -12.19 1.30 -9.10
N MET A 32 -12.50 0.00 -9.02
CA MET A 32 -11.50 -1.03 -8.74
C MET A 32 -10.41 -1.07 -9.81
N LEU A 33 -10.78 -1.01 -11.10
CA LEU A 33 -9.84 -1.01 -12.21
C LEU A 33 -8.97 0.25 -12.24
N GLN A 34 -9.52 1.42 -11.89
CA GLN A 34 -8.76 2.67 -11.77
C GLN A 34 -7.73 2.60 -10.64
N LYS A 35 -8.13 2.15 -9.45
CA LYS A 35 -7.21 1.96 -8.31
C LYS A 35 -6.11 0.97 -8.63
N PHE A 36 -6.45 -0.14 -9.27
CA PHE A 36 -5.45 -1.13 -9.67
C PHE A 36 -4.52 -0.60 -10.76
N TYR A 37 -5.01 0.19 -11.72
CA TYR A 37 -4.16 0.83 -12.73
C TYR A 37 -3.13 1.78 -12.10
N GLU A 38 -3.55 2.60 -11.14
CA GLU A 38 -2.63 3.48 -10.41
C GLU A 38 -1.58 2.70 -9.63
N LEU A 39 -2.00 1.68 -8.88
CA LEU A 39 -1.09 0.81 -8.13
C LEU A 39 -0.15 0.01 -9.05
N PHE A 40 -0.64 -0.47 -10.19
CA PHE A 40 0.18 -1.22 -11.16
C PHE A 40 1.24 -0.32 -11.80
N ARG A 41 0.90 0.92 -12.14
CA ARG A 41 1.89 1.92 -12.60
C ARG A 41 2.94 2.19 -11.54
N TYR A 42 2.52 2.21 -10.28
CA TYR A 42 3.43 2.37 -9.15
C TYR A 42 4.42 1.21 -9.05
N PHE A 43 3.93 -0.04 -9.04
CA PHE A 43 4.77 -1.24 -8.99
C PHE A 43 5.80 -1.33 -10.14
N LEU A 44 5.49 -0.73 -11.29
CA LEU A 44 6.38 -0.73 -12.46
C LEU A 44 7.43 0.39 -12.45
N ARG A 45 7.42 1.28 -11.45
CA ARG A 45 8.48 2.30 -11.29
C ARG A 45 9.83 1.60 -11.11
N ARG A 46 10.86 2.21 -11.72
CA ARG A 46 12.24 1.68 -11.69
C ARG A 46 13.15 2.45 -10.74
N ASP A 47 12.62 3.50 -10.12
CA ASP A 47 13.33 4.27 -9.13
C ASP A 47 13.51 3.39 -7.90
N ASN A 48 14.76 3.17 -7.47
CA ASN A 48 15.04 2.40 -6.27
C ASN A 48 14.58 3.14 -5.01
N GLN A 49 14.59 4.47 -5.06
CA GLN A 49 14.16 5.35 -4.00
C GLN A 49 13.04 6.27 -4.47
N ILE A 50 12.10 6.54 -3.58
CA ILE A 50 10.87 7.28 -3.82
C ILE A 50 10.51 8.10 -2.58
N LEU A 51 9.73 9.16 -2.76
CA LEU A 51 9.18 9.90 -1.63
C LEU A 51 8.25 9.01 -0.80
N LEU A 52 8.37 9.10 0.53
CA LEU A 52 7.49 8.45 1.48
C LEU A 52 6.02 8.76 1.18
N ALA A 53 5.70 10.01 0.82
CA ALA A 53 4.35 10.40 0.42
C ALA A 53 3.80 9.52 -0.73
N ASN A 54 4.62 9.23 -1.75
CA ASN A 54 4.20 8.39 -2.87
C ASN A 54 3.93 6.95 -2.43
N GLU A 55 4.73 6.43 -1.48
CA GLU A 55 4.55 5.09 -0.93
C GLU A 55 3.31 5.00 -0.04
N MET A 56 3.03 6.03 0.77
CA MET A 56 1.81 6.09 1.57
C MET A 56 0.55 6.20 0.70
N ASP A 57 0.60 6.97 -0.40
CA ASP A 57 -0.47 7.03 -1.39
C ASP A 57 -0.70 5.66 -2.07
N ALA A 58 0.39 4.98 -2.44
CA ALA A 58 0.32 3.64 -3.02
C ALA A 58 -0.21 2.61 -2.02
N LEU A 59 0.21 2.68 -0.74
CA LEU A 59 -0.32 1.85 0.34
C LEU A 59 -1.84 2.05 0.50
N LYS A 60 -2.32 3.30 0.46
CA LYS A 60 -3.76 3.59 0.52
C LYS A 60 -4.53 2.93 -0.62
N ASN A 61 -4.02 3.03 -1.85
CA ASN A 61 -4.62 2.37 -3.01
C ASN A 61 -4.59 0.84 -2.88
N TYR A 62 -3.49 0.27 -2.39
CA TYR A 62 -3.39 -1.16 -2.09
C TYR A 62 -4.43 -1.59 -1.05
N ILE A 63 -4.58 -0.84 0.04
CA ILE A 63 -5.56 -1.10 1.10
C ILE A 63 -6.99 -1.10 0.56
N ASP A 64 -7.34 -0.11 -0.25
CA ASP A 64 -8.67 -0.01 -0.82
C ASP A 64 -9.00 -1.23 -1.69
N ILE A 65 -8.03 -1.74 -2.44
CA ILE A 65 -8.17 -2.98 -3.22
C ILE A 65 -8.34 -4.20 -2.30
N GLN A 66 -7.54 -4.30 -1.24
CA GLN A 66 -7.68 -5.41 -0.29
C GLN A 66 -9.00 -5.37 0.48
N LYS A 67 -9.55 -4.19 0.76
CA LYS A 67 -10.88 -4.05 1.37
C LYS A 67 -11.99 -4.59 0.47
N ILE A 68 -11.86 -4.46 -0.86
CA ILE A 68 -12.79 -5.10 -1.79
C ILE A 68 -12.70 -6.63 -1.69
N ARG A 69 -11.48 -7.17 -1.59
CA ARG A 69 -11.23 -8.62 -1.54
C ARG A 69 -11.69 -9.27 -0.25
N TYR A 70 -11.36 -8.68 0.89
CA TYR A 70 -11.59 -9.28 2.21
C TYR A 70 -12.83 -8.70 2.92
N GLY A 71 -13.48 -7.68 2.35
CA GLY A 71 -14.64 -7.03 2.95
C GLY A 71 -14.35 -6.49 4.35
N ASN A 72 -15.25 -6.73 5.30
CA ASN A 72 -15.14 -6.23 6.67
C ASN A 72 -14.22 -7.09 7.57
N ARG A 73 -13.33 -7.88 6.98
CA ARG A 73 -12.38 -8.71 7.73
C ARG A 73 -11.30 -7.90 8.44
N PHE A 74 -11.03 -6.68 8.00
CA PHE A 74 -10.08 -5.79 8.64
C PHE A 74 -10.46 -4.30 8.50
N ASP A 75 -10.01 -3.51 9.45
CA ASP A 75 -10.04 -2.06 9.41
C ASP A 75 -8.63 -1.49 9.50
N ILE A 76 -8.39 -0.35 8.86
CA ILE A 76 -7.10 0.34 8.88
C ILE A 76 -7.31 1.80 9.23
N ASN A 77 -6.47 2.30 10.12
CA ASN A 77 -6.28 3.70 10.40
C ASN A 77 -4.86 4.11 9.94
N LEU A 78 -4.76 4.98 8.94
CA LEU A 78 -3.49 5.57 8.52
C LEU A 78 -3.32 6.91 9.24
N LEU A 79 -2.30 7.03 10.08
CA LEU A 79 -1.93 8.29 10.71
C LEU A 79 -1.03 9.07 9.75
N ASN A 80 -1.51 10.23 9.31
CA ASN A 80 -0.79 11.06 8.35
C ASN A 80 0.28 11.89 9.08
N HIS A 81 1.53 11.78 8.64
CA HIS A 81 2.64 12.60 9.10
C HIS A 81 3.24 13.36 7.93
N THR A 82 2.67 14.52 7.63
CA THR A 82 3.11 15.36 6.50
C THR A 82 4.54 15.89 6.66
N GLU A 83 5.09 15.80 7.87
CA GLU A 83 6.47 16.19 8.18
C GLU A 83 7.52 15.28 7.52
N PHE A 84 7.17 14.05 7.17
CA PHE A 84 8.09 13.08 6.56
C PHE A 84 7.86 12.86 5.05
N ASP A 85 6.91 13.56 4.44
CA ASP A 85 6.47 13.34 3.05
C ASP A 85 7.60 13.49 2.02
N TYR A 86 8.61 14.32 2.34
CA TYR A 86 9.73 14.65 1.45
C TYR A 86 10.90 13.65 1.51
N ILE A 87 10.80 12.63 2.35
CA ILE A 87 11.91 11.72 2.64
C ILE A 87 11.93 10.60 1.62
N PHE A 88 13.13 10.25 1.16
CA PHE A 88 13.32 9.15 0.23
C PHE A 88 13.46 7.81 0.96
N ILE A 89 12.66 6.84 0.57
CA ILE A 89 12.67 5.47 1.08
C ILE A 89 12.82 4.48 -0.08
N ASN A 90 13.19 3.24 0.24
CA ASN A 90 13.24 2.18 -0.77
C ASN A 90 11.84 1.88 -1.32
N HIS A 91 11.73 1.79 -2.64
CA HIS A 91 10.48 1.49 -3.33
C HIS A 91 9.89 0.14 -2.88
N LEU A 92 8.59 0.11 -2.59
CA LEU A 92 7.79 -1.03 -2.12
C LEU A 92 8.05 -1.49 -0.69
N VAL A 93 8.97 -0.88 0.06
CA VAL A 93 9.30 -1.32 1.43
C VAL A 93 8.09 -1.29 2.37
N ILE A 94 7.20 -0.30 2.24
CA ILE A 94 6.01 -0.19 3.11
C ILE A 94 4.94 -1.19 2.66
N ILE A 95 4.71 -1.30 1.35
CA ILE A 95 3.69 -2.19 0.79
C ILE A 95 4.03 -3.64 1.09
N ASP A 96 5.28 -4.06 0.86
CA ASP A 96 5.73 -5.43 1.10
C ASP A 96 5.62 -5.80 2.58
N PHE A 97 6.04 -4.89 3.47
CA PHE A 97 5.93 -5.10 4.90
C PHE A 97 4.47 -5.19 5.36
N PHE A 98 3.62 -4.29 4.88
CA PHE A 98 2.20 -4.29 5.23
C PHE A 98 1.46 -5.52 4.67
N ASP A 99 1.72 -5.91 3.42
CA ASP A 99 1.14 -7.11 2.80
C ASP A 99 1.48 -8.38 3.60
N GLN A 100 2.73 -8.50 4.04
CA GLN A 100 3.16 -9.61 4.89
C GLN A 100 2.37 -9.64 6.21
N LEU A 101 2.24 -8.51 6.90
CA LEU A 101 1.48 -8.42 8.15
C LEU A 101 -0.01 -8.71 7.95
N LEU A 102 -0.61 -8.15 6.90
CA LEU A 102 -2.02 -8.36 6.58
C LEU A 102 -2.31 -9.84 6.31
N ASN A 103 -1.51 -10.48 5.45
CA ASN A 103 -1.68 -11.89 5.10
C ASN A 103 -1.53 -12.79 6.33
N ASN A 104 -0.52 -12.56 7.16
CA ASN A 104 -0.31 -13.32 8.39
C ASN A 104 -1.49 -13.17 9.36
N ALA A 105 -1.95 -11.95 9.59
CA ALA A 105 -3.06 -11.69 10.49
C ALA A 105 -4.38 -12.29 9.99
N LEU A 106 -4.65 -12.23 8.68
CA LEU A 106 -5.86 -12.82 8.09
C LEU A 106 -5.88 -14.35 8.12
N VAL A 107 -4.70 -15.00 8.11
CA VAL A 107 -4.57 -16.45 8.29
C VAL A 107 -4.75 -16.85 9.76
N GLN A 108 -4.18 -16.05 10.68
CA GLN A 108 -4.14 -16.36 12.10
C GLN A 108 -5.46 -16.08 12.82
N TYR A 109 -6.15 -15.00 12.46
CA TYR A 109 -7.36 -14.55 13.14
C TYR A 109 -8.58 -14.73 12.25
N GLU A 110 -9.66 -15.29 12.78
CA GLU A 110 -10.95 -15.41 12.06
C GLU A 110 -11.85 -14.18 12.21
N LYS A 111 -11.62 -13.39 13.26
CA LYS A 111 -12.40 -12.18 13.57
C LYS A 111 -11.90 -10.95 12.79
N ILE A 112 -12.62 -9.84 12.98
CA ILE A 112 -12.23 -8.53 12.47
C ILE A 112 -10.94 -8.09 13.18
N ILE A 113 -9.96 -7.66 12.41
CA ILE A 113 -8.67 -7.15 12.89
C ILE A 113 -8.55 -5.66 12.57
N GLY A 114 -7.98 -4.88 13.49
CA GLY A 114 -7.71 -3.46 13.28
C GLY A 114 -6.21 -3.24 13.09
N PHE A 115 -5.83 -2.47 12.09
CA PHE A 115 -4.46 -2.02 11.88
C PHE A 115 -4.38 -0.50 12.08
N THR A 116 -3.34 -0.04 12.75
CA THR A 116 -2.96 1.37 12.75
C THR A 116 -1.55 1.48 12.19
N VAL A 117 -1.39 2.29 11.15
CA VAL A 117 -0.08 2.53 10.51
C VAL A 117 0.33 3.96 10.82
N GLU A 118 1.54 4.11 11.35
CA GLU A 118 2.10 5.36 11.80
C GLU A 118 3.56 5.45 11.35
N VAL A 119 4.03 6.64 11.02
CA VAL A 119 5.46 6.89 10.77
C VAL A 119 6.00 7.61 11.98
N VAL A 120 6.95 6.97 12.66
CA VAL A 120 7.54 7.47 13.90
C VAL A 120 9.01 7.81 13.69
N SER A 121 9.46 8.88 14.32
CA SER A 121 10.85 9.31 14.33
C SER A 121 11.32 9.42 15.78
N ASP A 122 12.36 8.66 16.12
CA ASP A 122 13.08 8.78 17.41
C ASP A 122 14.57 9.04 17.15
N LYS A 123 15.22 8.15 16.39
CA LYS A 123 16.58 8.32 15.85
C LYS A 123 16.63 7.99 14.36
N ASP A 124 16.00 6.87 14.02
CA ASP A 124 15.70 6.46 12.65
C ASP A 124 14.23 6.75 12.32
N ILE A 125 13.91 6.80 11.05
CA ILE A 125 12.52 6.93 10.58
C ILE A 125 11.98 5.53 10.38
N CYS A 126 10.96 5.18 11.16
CA CYS A 126 10.37 3.85 11.18
C CYS A 126 8.89 3.89 10.84
N LEU A 127 8.44 2.88 10.11
CA LEU A 127 7.02 2.55 10.01
C LEU A 127 6.64 1.69 11.23
N LYS A 128 5.69 2.18 12.02
CA LYS A 128 5.05 1.44 13.10
C LYS A 128 3.69 0.94 12.60
N VAL A 129 3.45 -0.36 12.73
CA VAL A 129 2.15 -0.98 12.44
C VAL A 129 1.65 -1.66 13.70
N THR A 130 0.53 -1.18 14.25
CA THR A 130 -0.13 -1.77 15.41
C THR A 130 -1.30 -2.61 14.94
N LEU A 131 -1.24 -3.92 15.21
CA LEU A 131 -2.33 -4.85 15.02
C LEU A 131 -3.14 -4.95 16.32
N LYS A 132 -4.44 -4.70 16.24
CA LYS A 132 -5.39 -4.79 17.34
C LYS A 132 -6.42 -5.87 17.04
N THR A 133 -6.56 -6.79 17.98
CA THR A 133 -7.61 -7.82 18.02
C THR A 133 -8.41 -7.65 19.31
N ASP A 134 -9.51 -8.39 19.48
CA ASP A 134 -10.33 -8.35 20.71
C ASP A 134 -9.52 -8.60 21.99
N SER A 135 -8.46 -9.40 21.89
CA SER A 135 -7.72 -9.93 23.05
C SER A 135 -6.26 -9.48 23.12
N MET A 136 -5.74 -8.83 22.08
CA MET A 136 -4.32 -8.59 21.95
C MET A 136 -3.99 -7.38 21.09
N VAL A 137 -2.92 -6.69 21.46
CA VAL A 137 -2.31 -5.62 20.67
C VAL A 137 -0.86 -6.03 20.39
N GLU A 138 -0.48 -6.09 19.12
CA GLU A 138 0.90 -6.33 18.68
C GLU A 138 1.42 -5.10 17.94
N GLU A 139 2.69 -4.78 18.14
CA GLU A 139 3.36 -3.68 17.46
C GLU A 139 4.51 -4.22 16.62
N PHE A 140 4.53 -3.82 15.34
CA PHE A 140 5.54 -4.19 14.37
C PHE A 140 6.24 -2.93 13.88
N PHE A 141 7.56 -3.02 13.71
CA PHE A 141 8.39 -1.90 13.30
C PHE A 141 9.21 -2.26 12.07
N ARG A 142 9.31 -1.32 11.14
CA ARG A 142 10.18 -1.42 9.97
C ARG A 142 10.97 -0.12 9.81
N VAL A 143 12.29 -0.21 9.86
CA VAL A 143 13.16 0.93 9.55
C VAL A 143 13.01 1.29 8.07
N LEU A 144 12.75 2.56 7.80
CA LEU A 144 12.59 3.12 6.45
C LEU A 144 13.86 3.85 5.99
N VAL A 145 14.48 4.60 6.92
CA VAL A 145 15.73 5.35 6.71
C VAL A 145 16.57 5.28 7.97
N GLU A 146 17.85 4.92 7.85
CA GLU A 146 18.84 5.00 8.93
C GLU A 146 19.42 6.43 9.02
N GLU A 147 19.77 6.88 10.22
CA GLU A 147 20.28 8.23 10.55
C GLU A 147 21.46 8.70 9.66
N GLY A 148 22.17 7.79 9.00
CA GLY A 148 23.28 8.07 8.08
C GLY A 148 22.90 8.37 6.62
N ASP A 149 21.65 8.10 6.21
CA ASP A 149 21.16 8.24 4.82
C ASP A 149 20.16 9.40 4.64
N ILE A 150 19.95 10.21 5.69
CA ILE A 150 19.16 11.45 5.60
C ILE A 150 20.00 12.46 4.82
N ASN A 151 19.96 12.37 3.48
CA ASN A 151 20.58 13.34 2.59
C ASN A 151 19.95 14.72 2.85
N VAL A 152 20.77 15.60 3.45
CA VAL A 152 20.60 17.06 3.54
C VAL A 152 20.48 17.67 2.15
#